data_AF-A0A0N0NEB6-F1
#
_entry.id   AF-A0A0N0NEB6-F1
#
_cell.length_a   1.000
_cell.length_b   1.000
_cell.length_c   1.000
_cell.angle_alpha   90.00
_cell.angle_beta   90.00
_cell.angle_gamma   90.00
#
_symmetry.space_group_name_H-M   'P 1'
#
loop_
_entity.id
_entity.type
_entity.pdbx_description
1 polymer ?
#
loop_
_entity_poly.entity_id
_entity_poly.type
_entity_poly.pdbx_seq_one_letter_code
_entity_poly.pdbx_strand_id
1 'polypeptide(L)'
;MNRAHRLAASASAGLIVLAASACGTTDVDKVRAGSSTGPSPASKSCAEDTTTTSTKPVSFKDGVGRQVKLDKPAERIAVLEWQQVEDALTLCVTPTAVSDAKGYRTWVSAETLPGGVTDIGTREEPDLDTLYAAEPDLIVVEAFDATTRPSRSWRREASP
;
A
#
# COMPACT_ATOMS: atom_id res chain seq x y z
N MET A 1 27.73 -75.75 -21.94
CA MET A 1 28.42 -75.07 -20.82
C MET A 1 27.58 -73.89 -20.38
N ASN A 2 27.13 -73.93 -19.13
CA ASN A 2 26.51 -72.87 -18.30
C ASN A 2 25.25 -72.15 -18.81
N ARG A 3 24.17 -71.97 -18.03
CA ARG A 3 23.76 -72.48 -16.71
C ARG A 3 22.25 -72.20 -16.63
N ALA A 4 21.54 -73.10 -15.97
CA ALA A 4 20.09 -73.11 -15.82
C ALA A 4 19.52 -71.97 -14.94
N HIS A 5 18.27 -71.62 -15.29
CA HIS A 5 17.14 -71.08 -14.52
C HIS A 5 17.31 -70.91 -13.00
N ARG A 6 16.71 -69.87 -12.41
CA ARG A 6 15.55 -69.99 -11.48
C ARG A 6 14.76 -68.68 -11.37
N LEU A 7 13.45 -68.86 -11.32
CA LEU A 7 12.38 -67.91 -11.05
C LEU A 7 12.49 -67.33 -9.62
N ALA A 8 12.10 -66.07 -9.44
CA ALA A 8 11.69 -65.54 -8.14
C ALA A 8 10.45 -64.66 -8.33
N ALA A 9 9.49 -64.87 -7.44
CA ALA A 9 8.10 -64.45 -7.51
C ALA A 9 7.86 -62.97 -7.15
N SER A 10 6.80 -62.46 -7.77
CA SER A 10 5.76 -61.53 -7.29
C SER A 10 5.92 -60.84 -5.93
N ALA A 11 5.74 -59.51 -5.93
CA ALA A 11 5.05 -58.79 -4.87
C ALA A 11 4.40 -57.51 -5.41
N SER A 12 3.07 -57.50 -5.41
CA SER A 12 2.21 -56.34 -5.70
C SER A 12 2.34 -55.30 -4.60
N ALA A 13 2.48 -54.02 -4.94
CA ALA A 13 2.22 -52.93 -3.99
C ALA A 13 1.75 -51.65 -4.72
N GLY A 14 0.46 -51.37 -4.57
CA GLY A 14 -0.05 -50.05 -4.19
C GLY A 14 0.00 -48.90 -5.20
N LEU A 15 -1.16 -48.58 -5.76
CA LEU A 15 -1.49 -47.26 -6.30
C LEU A 15 -1.18 -46.14 -5.30
N ILE A 16 -0.29 -45.22 -5.67
CA ILE A 16 -0.21 -43.90 -5.04
C ILE A 16 -0.86 -42.91 -6.01
N VAL A 17 -2.11 -42.56 -5.74
CA VAL A 17 -2.78 -41.43 -6.40
C VAL A 17 -2.21 -40.16 -5.78
N LEU A 18 -1.26 -39.51 -6.47
CA LEU A 18 -0.84 -38.15 -6.15
C LEU A 18 -1.95 -37.19 -6.59
N ALA A 19 -2.81 -36.80 -5.66
CA ALA A 19 -3.68 -35.64 -5.84
C ALA A 19 -2.83 -34.37 -5.71
N ALA A 20 -2.26 -33.92 -6.84
CA ALA A 20 -1.68 -32.58 -6.94
C ALA A 20 -2.84 -31.57 -6.98
N SER A 21 -3.19 -31.00 -5.83
CA SER A 21 -3.92 -29.74 -5.78
C SER A 21 -2.99 -28.64 -6.33
N ALA A 22 -3.02 -28.46 -7.65
CA ALA A 22 -2.31 -27.39 -8.32
C ALA A 22 -2.85 -26.05 -7.79
N CYS A 23 -1.91 -25.21 -7.39
CA CYS A 23 -2.09 -23.83 -7.00
C CYS A 23 -2.86 -23.06 -8.10
N GLY A 24 -3.86 -22.27 -7.70
CA GLY A 24 -4.68 -21.47 -8.61
C GLY A 24 -3.84 -20.50 -9.42
N THR A 25 -3.96 -20.58 -10.75
CA THR A 25 -3.44 -19.57 -11.67
C THR A 25 -4.45 -18.42 -11.71
N THR A 26 -4.03 -17.20 -11.38
CA THR A 26 -4.88 -16.03 -11.58
C THR A 26 -5.01 -15.76 -13.08
N ASP A 27 -6.23 -15.92 -13.60
CA ASP A 27 -6.61 -15.41 -14.91
C ASP A 27 -6.71 -13.88 -14.80
N VAL A 28 -6.02 -13.18 -15.70
CA VAL A 28 -6.09 -11.71 -15.80
C VAL A 28 -7.13 -11.36 -16.86
N ASP A 29 -8.33 -11.04 -16.41
CA ASP A 29 -9.38 -10.54 -17.29
C ASP A 29 -8.92 -9.25 -17.98
N LYS A 30 -8.93 -9.27 -19.31
CA LYS A 30 -8.66 -8.12 -20.17
C LYS A 30 -9.83 -7.13 -20.02
N VAL A 31 -9.65 -6.11 -19.19
CA VAL A 31 -10.62 -5.02 -19.04
C VAL A 31 -10.82 -4.29 -20.36
N ARG A 32 -12.07 -4.24 -20.79
CA ARG A 32 -12.55 -3.51 -21.97
C ARG A 32 -12.55 -2.02 -21.62
N ALA A 33 -11.81 -1.21 -22.39
CA ALA A 33 -11.74 0.23 -22.19
C ALA A 33 -13.11 0.87 -22.42
N GLY A 34 -13.77 1.28 -21.33
CA GLY A 34 -14.83 2.27 -21.31
C GLY A 34 -14.23 3.60 -20.91
N SER A 35 -14.28 4.59 -21.80
CA SER A 35 -13.75 5.93 -21.55
C SER A 35 -14.59 6.63 -20.48
N SER A 36 -14.04 6.77 -19.27
CA SER A 36 -14.60 7.63 -18.21
C SER A 36 -13.86 8.97 -18.18
N THR A 37 -14.61 10.06 -18.28
CA THR A 37 -14.08 11.44 -18.25
C THR A 37 -14.10 11.96 -16.81
N GLY A 38 -13.27 11.36 -15.96
CA GLY A 38 -12.98 11.81 -14.59
C GLY A 38 -11.48 11.61 -14.29
N PRO A 39 -10.93 12.13 -13.18
CA PRO A 39 -9.57 11.80 -12.78
C PRO A 39 -9.43 10.28 -12.68
N SER A 40 -8.37 9.74 -13.28
CA SER A 40 -8.09 8.30 -13.30
C SER A 40 -8.06 7.75 -11.86
N PRO A 41 -8.57 6.53 -11.62
CA PRO A 41 -8.73 6.03 -10.27
C PRO A 41 -7.41 5.96 -9.51
N ALA A 42 -7.48 6.28 -8.21
CA ALA A 42 -6.37 6.33 -7.26
C ALA A 42 -5.72 4.96 -7.00
N SER A 43 -6.33 3.86 -7.44
CA SER A 43 -5.69 2.58 -7.68
C SER A 43 -6.54 1.76 -8.64
N LYS A 44 -5.98 0.73 -9.29
CA LYS A 44 -6.78 -0.16 -10.16
C LYS A 44 -7.92 -0.84 -9.41
N SER A 45 -7.72 -1.15 -8.13
CA SER A 45 -8.72 -1.78 -7.25
C SER A 45 -9.89 -0.85 -6.90
N CYS A 46 -9.74 0.46 -7.02
CA CYS A 46 -10.80 1.41 -6.65
C CYS A 46 -12.04 1.35 -7.52
N ALA A 47 -11.95 0.80 -8.75
CA ALA A 47 -13.10 0.67 -9.63
C ALA A 47 -14.19 -0.24 -9.05
N GLU A 48 -13.80 -1.19 -8.20
CA GLU A 48 -14.69 -2.18 -7.59
C GLU A 48 -14.95 -1.89 -6.10
N ASP A 49 -14.51 -0.73 -5.59
CA ASP A 49 -14.74 -0.38 -4.19
C ASP A 49 -16.22 -0.04 -3.96
N THR A 50 -16.89 -0.85 -3.16
CA THR A 50 -18.29 -0.69 -2.76
C THR A 50 -18.40 -0.23 -1.30
N THR A 51 -17.27 0.10 -0.66
CA THR A 51 -17.23 0.57 0.71
C THR A 51 -17.93 1.90 0.83
N THR A 52 -18.88 2.00 1.76
CA THR A 52 -19.52 3.27 2.08
C THR A 52 -18.67 4.01 3.12
N THR A 53 -18.07 5.12 2.72
CA THR A 53 -17.36 6.01 3.64
C THR A 53 -18.34 6.63 4.64
N SER A 54 -18.00 6.56 5.93
CA SER A 54 -18.77 7.22 7.00
C SER A 54 -18.81 8.73 6.78
N THR A 55 -19.89 9.40 7.13
CA THR A 55 -20.00 10.88 7.12
C THR A 55 -19.92 11.49 8.52
N LYS A 56 -19.69 10.67 9.54
CA LYS A 56 -19.69 11.07 10.96
C LYS A 56 -18.34 11.68 11.37
N PRO A 57 -18.30 12.47 12.46
CA PRO A 57 -17.05 12.93 13.05
C PRO A 57 -16.06 11.79 13.32
N VAL A 58 -14.77 12.07 13.16
CA VAL A 58 -13.67 11.12 13.32
C VAL A 58 -12.77 11.58 14.46
N SER A 59 -12.42 10.67 15.37
CA SER A 59 -11.54 10.97 16.51
C SER A 59 -10.58 9.81 16.74
N PHE A 60 -9.27 10.07 16.73
CA PHE A 60 -8.23 9.05 16.88
C PHE A 60 -6.98 9.62 17.53
N LYS A 61 -6.10 8.73 18.01
CA LYS A 61 -4.74 9.11 18.43
C LYS A 61 -3.79 8.89 17.26
N ASP A 62 -2.96 9.89 16.96
CA ASP A 62 -1.93 9.76 15.93
C ASP A 62 -0.73 8.93 16.40
N GLY A 63 0.24 8.73 15.50
CA GLY A 63 1.44 7.93 15.76
C GLY A 63 2.34 8.47 16.89
N VAL A 64 2.18 9.73 17.27
CA VAL A 64 2.91 10.38 18.39
C VAL A 64 2.01 10.64 19.59
N GLY A 65 0.83 10.02 19.64
CA GLY A 65 -0.08 10.02 20.79
C GLY A 65 -0.96 11.27 20.94
N ARG A 66 -0.91 12.23 20.01
CA ARG A 66 -1.78 13.42 20.02
C ARG A 66 -3.20 13.01 19.67
N GLN A 67 -4.17 13.70 20.26
CA GLN A 67 -5.58 13.50 19.92
C GLN A 67 -5.93 14.32 18.68
N VAL A 68 -6.31 13.63 17.60
CA VAL A 68 -6.86 14.24 16.39
C VAL A 68 -8.38 14.11 16.42
N LYS A 69 -9.08 15.18 16.04
CA LYS A 69 -10.54 15.25 15.91
C LYS A 69 -10.88 15.99 14.63
N LEU A 70 -11.77 15.40 13.84
CA LEU A 70 -12.32 15.99 12.62
C LEU A 70 -13.84 15.97 12.74
N ASP A 71 -14.49 17.10 12.43
CA ASP A 71 -15.95 17.22 12.51
C ASP A 71 -16.66 16.37 11.44
N LYS A 72 -15.96 16.06 10.36
CA LYS A 72 -16.32 15.12 9.29
C LYS A 72 -15.04 14.47 8.75
N PRO A 73 -15.10 13.37 7.98
CA PRO A 73 -13.91 12.84 7.33
C PRO A 73 -13.24 13.90 6.45
N ALA A 74 -11.90 13.86 6.38
CA ALA A 74 -11.12 14.77 5.56
C ALA A 74 -11.41 14.54 4.07
N GLU A 75 -11.59 15.64 3.32
CA GLU A 75 -11.86 15.62 1.88
C GLU A 75 -10.66 16.15 1.06
N ARG A 76 -9.78 16.94 1.69
CA ARG A 76 -8.64 17.60 1.04
C ARG A 76 -7.36 17.30 1.82
N ILE A 77 -6.80 16.12 1.59
CA ILE A 77 -5.56 15.73 2.28
C ILE A 77 -4.32 16.24 1.53
N ALA A 78 -3.32 16.70 2.29
CA ALA A 78 -1.95 16.87 1.82
C ALA A 78 -1.05 15.80 2.46
N VAL A 79 -0.13 15.22 1.68
CA VAL A 79 0.71 14.10 2.15
C VAL A 79 2.18 14.38 1.86
N LEU A 80 3.00 14.42 2.90
CA LEU A 80 4.39 14.89 2.81
C LEU A 80 5.42 13.76 2.58
N GLU A 81 4.98 12.50 2.65
CA GLU A 81 5.87 11.34 2.52
C GLU A 81 5.30 10.27 1.58
N TRP A 82 6.18 9.66 0.77
CA TRP A 82 5.76 8.80 -0.33
C TRP A 82 5.03 7.54 0.12
N GLN A 83 5.43 6.93 1.24
CA GLN A 83 4.74 5.74 1.75
C GLN A 83 3.27 6.04 2.08
N GLN A 84 3.00 7.20 2.68
CA GLN A 84 1.63 7.63 2.97
C GLN A 84 0.87 8.08 1.72
N VAL A 85 1.56 8.51 0.66
CA VAL A 85 0.94 8.73 -0.65
C VAL A 85 0.45 7.39 -1.22
N GLU A 86 1.28 6.34 -1.16
CA GLU A 86 0.90 4.98 -1.58
C GLU A 86 -0.30 4.45 -0.77
N ASP A 87 -0.28 4.63 0.55
CA ASP A 87 -1.39 4.23 1.41
C ASP A 87 -2.70 4.96 1.06
N ALA A 88 -2.64 6.29 0.89
CA ALA A 88 -3.81 7.09 0.55
C ALA A 88 -4.43 6.66 -0.79
N LEU A 89 -3.57 6.50 -1.80
CA LEU A 89 -4.01 6.10 -3.13
C LEU A 89 -4.58 4.66 -3.15
N THR A 90 -3.96 3.75 -2.40
CA THR A 90 -4.47 2.38 -2.19
C THR A 90 -5.87 2.37 -1.56
N LEU A 91 -6.13 3.31 -0.65
CA LEU A 91 -7.43 3.53 0.00
C LEU A 91 -8.40 4.38 -0.84
N CYS A 92 -8.11 4.55 -2.13
CA CYS A 92 -8.94 5.29 -3.07
C CYS A 92 -9.05 6.78 -2.80
N VAL A 93 -8.09 7.34 -2.05
CA VAL A 93 -8.00 8.77 -1.76
C VAL A 93 -6.89 9.39 -2.59
N THR A 94 -7.23 10.31 -3.50
CA THR A 94 -6.23 11.14 -4.19
C THR A 94 -5.93 12.38 -3.35
N PRO A 95 -4.67 12.60 -2.91
CA PRO A 95 -4.31 13.82 -2.22
C PRO A 95 -4.48 15.06 -3.11
N THR A 96 -4.83 16.21 -2.53
CA THR A 96 -4.84 17.48 -3.27
C THR A 96 -3.42 18.02 -3.49
N ALA A 97 -2.50 17.63 -2.61
CA ALA A 97 -1.11 18.05 -2.63
C ALA A 97 -0.19 16.95 -2.07
N VAL A 98 0.99 16.80 -2.65
CA VAL A 98 2.03 15.88 -2.15
C VAL A 98 3.42 16.48 -2.27
N SER A 99 4.32 16.12 -1.35
CA SER A 99 5.73 16.45 -1.48
C SER A 99 6.41 15.57 -2.53
N ASP A 100 7.26 16.20 -3.34
CA ASP A 100 8.07 15.60 -4.39
C ASP A 100 7.23 14.74 -5.35
N ALA A 101 6.18 15.36 -5.92
CA ALA A 101 5.26 14.69 -6.84
C ALA A 101 6.00 14.16 -8.08
N LYS A 102 7.02 14.90 -8.54
CA LYS A 102 7.87 14.47 -9.65
C LYS A 102 8.71 13.25 -9.27
N GLY A 103 9.36 13.26 -8.11
CA GLY A 103 10.15 12.13 -7.63
C GLY A 103 9.30 10.89 -7.39
N TYR A 104 8.12 11.05 -6.78
CA TYR A 104 7.16 9.96 -6.61
C TYR A 104 6.85 9.29 -7.95
N ARG A 105 6.45 10.06 -8.98
CA ARG A 105 6.16 9.52 -10.32
C ARG A 105 7.35 8.86 -11.00
N THR A 106 8.57 9.20 -10.60
CA THR A 106 9.80 8.67 -11.18
C THR A 106 10.20 7.35 -10.53
N TRP A 107 10.05 7.25 -9.21
CA TRP A 107 10.66 6.17 -8.42
C TRP A 107 9.65 5.21 -7.80
N VAL A 108 8.39 5.62 -7.63
CA VAL A 108 7.34 4.80 -7.02
C VAL A 108 6.47 4.18 -8.11
N SER A 109 6.36 2.86 -8.08
CA SER A 109 5.52 2.10 -9.01
C SER A 109 4.36 1.36 -8.34
N ALA A 110 4.27 1.41 -7.01
CA ALA A 110 3.23 0.73 -6.26
C ALA A 110 1.84 1.28 -6.60
N GLU A 111 1.73 2.61 -6.68
CA GLU A 111 0.50 3.27 -7.10
C GLU A 111 0.79 4.50 -7.95
N THR A 112 -0.05 4.76 -8.95
CA THR A 112 0.11 5.87 -9.88
C THR A 112 -0.48 7.15 -9.29
N LEU A 113 0.36 8.14 -9.04
CA LEU A 113 -0.14 9.46 -8.67
C LEU A 113 -0.88 10.09 -9.86
N PRO A 114 -2.19 10.41 -9.76
CA PRO A 114 -2.92 11.03 -10.86
C PRO A 114 -2.38 12.42 -11.19
N GLY A 115 -2.49 12.87 -12.44
CA GLY A 115 -2.15 14.25 -12.81
C GLY A 115 -3.01 15.29 -12.05
N GLY A 116 -2.50 16.52 -11.89
CA GLY A 116 -3.23 17.60 -11.23
C GLY A 116 -3.08 17.67 -9.72
N VAL A 117 -2.39 16.70 -9.09
CA VAL A 117 -1.97 16.80 -7.69
C VAL A 117 -0.89 17.87 -7.58
N THR A 118 -1.07 18.81 -6.64
CA THR A 118 -0.14 19.92 -6.42
C THR A 118 1.17 19.42 -5.83
N ASP A 119 2.30 19.80 -6.40
CA ASP A 119 3.62 19.54 -5.83
C ASP A 119 3.94 20.63 -4.80
N ILE A 120 4.20 20.25 -3.56
CA ILE A 120 4.47 21.17 -2.44
C ILE A 120 5.95 21.12 -2.02
N GLY A 121 6.88 21.03 -2.97
CA GLY A 121 8.32 21.04 -2.67
C GLY A 121 8.86 19.64 -2.37
N THR A 122 10.01 19.54 -1.70
CA THR A 122 10.62 18.21 -1.45
C THR A 122 10.05 17.57 -0.19
N ARG A 123 10.36 16.29 0.05
CA ARG A 123 10.00 15.62 1.30
C ARG A 123 10.79 16.20 2.47
N GLU A 124 12.06 16.50 2.25
CA GLU A 124 12.94 17.08 3.27
C GLU A 124 12.62 18.55 3.56
N GLU A 125 12.10 19.28 2.58
CA GLU A 125 11.75 20.70 2.68
C GLU A 125 10.47 21.01 1.88
N PRO A 126 9.29 20.74 2.48
CA PRO A 126 8.01 21.12 1.88
C PRO A 126 7.85 22.65 1.82
N ASP A 127 7.33 23.14 0.70
CA ASP A 127 6.93 24.53 0.50
C ASP A 127 5.64 24.83 1.25
N LEU A 128 5.76 25.58 2.34
CA LEU A 128 4.63 25.93 3.21
C LEU A 128 3.66 26.92 2.58
N ASP A 129 4.11 27.78 1.65
CA ASP A 129 3.24 28.73 0.96
C ASP A 129 2.35 27.98 -0.03
N THR A 130 2.94 27.05 -0.79
CA THR A 130 2.19 26.20 -1.72
C THR A 130 1.28 25.21 -0.98
N LEU A 131 1.73 24.64 0.14
CA LEU A 131 0.91 23.80 1.01
C LEU A 131 -0.30 24.57 1.58
N TYR A 132 -0.09 25.81 2.04
CA TYR A 132 -1.18 26.64 2.54
C TYR A 132 -2.17 27.00 1.44
N ALA A 133 -1.67 27.37 0.25
CA ALA A 133 -2.50 27.67 -0.92
C ALA A 133 -3.31 26.47 -1.43
N ALA A 134 -2.87 25.24 -1.13
CA ALA A 134 -3.62 24.03 -1.45
C ALA A 134 -4.84 23.80 -0.54
N GLU A 135 -5.02 24.59 0.52
CA GLU A 135 -6.14 24.53 1.47
C GLU A 135 -6.48 23.10 1.93
N PRO A 136 -5.52 22.34 2.52
CA PRO A 136 -5.81 21.02 3.05
C PRO A 136 -6.59 21.07 4.36
N ASP A 137 -7.49 20.11 4.57
CA ASP A 137 -8.21 19.91 5.84
C ASP A 137 -7.58 18.83 6.72
N LEU A 138 -6.59 18.10 6.19
CA LEU A 138 -5.72 17.19 6.92
C LEU A 138 -4.34 17.15 6.26
N ILE A 139 -3.29 17.27 7.07
CA ILE A 139 -1.90 17.11 6.63
C ILE A 139 -1.36 15.82 7.24
N VAL A 140 -0.95 14.89 6.40
CA VAL A 140 -0.34 13.62 6.77
C VAL A 140 1.17 13.74 6.65
N VAL A 141 1.86 13.46 7.77
CA VAL A 141 3.31 13.58 7.89
C VAL A 141 3.87 12.34 8.55
N GLU A 142 5.11 11.99 8.24
CA GLU A 142 5.89 11.11 9.11
C GLU A 142 6.36 11.91 10.33
N ALA A 143 6.10 11.38 11.52
CA ALA A 143 6.45 12.04 12.77
C ALA A 143 6.98 11.01 13.77
N PHE A 144 8.00 11.43 14.52
CA PHE A 144 8.62 10.63 15.58
C PHE A 144 8.47 11.35 16.91
N ASP A 145 8.13 10.61 17.97
CA ASP A 145 8.15 11.16 19.31
C ASP A 145 9.61 11.18 19.83
N ALA A 146 10.11 12.37 20.14
CA ALA A 146 11.46 12.58 20.65
C ALA A 146 11.71 11.89 22.01
N THR A 147 10.64 11.52 22.73
CA THR A 147 10.68 10.86 24.04
C THR A 147 10.57 9.34 23.96
N THR A 148 10.16 8.78 22.80
CA THR A 148 10.26 7.34 22.55
C THR A 148 11.72 6.92 22.49
N ARG A 149 12.31 6.61 23.65
CA ARG A 149 13.60 5.93 23.71
C ARG A 149 13.44 4.57 23.03
N PRO A 150 14.34 4.18 22.12
CA PRO A 150 14.38 2.79 21.69
C PRO A 150 14.44 1.91 22.93
N SER A 151 13.54 0.93 22.99
CA SER A 151 13.39 0.07 24.15
C SER A 151 14.77 -0.49 24.55
N ARG A 152 15.02 -0.63 25.85
CA ARG A 152 16.33 -1.06 26.36
C ARG A 152 16.79 -2.42 25.79
N SER A 153 15.89 -3.22 25.19
CA SER A 153 16.22 -4.44 24.47
C SER A 153 17.09 -4.18 23.25
N TRP A 154 16.75 -3.19 22.40
CA TRP A 154 17.55 -2.85 21.21
C TRP A 154 18.95 -2.33 21.55
N ARG A 155 19.14 -1.74 22.73
CA ARG A 155 20.44 -1.23 23.18
C ARG A 155 21.40 -2.30 23.68
N ARG A 156 20.93 -3.54 23.91
CA ARG A 156 21.78 -4.68 24.32
C ARG A 156 22.24 -5.51 23.14
N GLU A 157 21.46 -5.56 22.06
CA GLU A 157 21.79 -6.29 20.83
C GLU A 157 22.87 -5.58 19.98
N ALA A 158 22.98 -4.25 20.10
CA ALA A 158 23.87 -3.41 19.29
C ALA A 158 25.23 -3.10 19.96
N SER A 159 25.55 -3.73 21.09
CA SER A 159 26.90 -3.68 21.67
C SER A 159 27.73 -4.82 21.06
N PRO A 160 28.87 -4.52 20.39
CA PRO A 160 29.76 -5.55 19.86
C PRO A 160 30.40 -6.42 20.95
#